data_AF-A0A847KK81-F1
#
_entry.id   AF-A0A847KK81-F1
#
_cell.length_a   1.000
_cell.length_b   1.000
_cell.length_c   1.000
_cell.angle_alpha   90.00
_cell.angle_beta   90.00
_cell.angle_gamma   90.00
#
_symmetry.space_group_name_H-M   'P 1'
#
loop_
_entity.id
_entity.type
_entity.pdbx_description
1 polymer ?
#
loop_
_entity_poly.entity_id
_entity_poly.type
_entity_poly.pdbx_seq_one_letter_code
_entity_poly.pdbx_strand_id
1 'polypeptide(L)'
;AAVCGTPTARAAELIAELEGLDRGRYAGPVGWVDAAGNGQFALALRSGQIAPDGCSVRLFAGGGIVRGSVPTDELAETAQKFLPMYQALSPVPQP
;
A
#
# COMPACT_ATOMS: atom_id res chain seq x y z
N ALA A 1 -6.96 1.16 11.89
CA ALA A 1 -5.92 2.15 12.28
C ALA A 1 -4.71 2.12 11.34
N ALA A 2 -3.95 1.01 11.26
CA ALA A 2 -2.61 0.98 10.65
C ALA A 2 -2.46 1.59 9.23
N VAL A 3 -3.44 1.43 8.34
CA VAL A 3 -3.38 1.91 6.93
C VAL A 3 -4.27 3.13 6.63
N CYS A 4 -4.96 3.63 7.65
CA CYS A 4 -5.88 4.75 7.55
C CYS A 4 -5.60 5.73 8.69
N GLY A 5 -6.15 5.47 9.87
CA GLY A 5 -5.80 6.18 11.09
C GLY A 5 -6.85 5.96 12.17
N THR A 6 -6.80 6.79 13.21
CA THR A 6 -7.79 6.83 14.29
C THR A 6 -8.07 8.29 14.65
N PRO A 7 -9.35 8.73 14.73
CA PRO A 7 -10.57 7.99 14.39
C PRO A 7 -10.68 7.67 12.89
N THR A 8 -11.12 6.45 12.55
CA THR A 8 -11.05 5.92 11.17
C THR A 8 -11.79 6.78 10.15
N ALA A 9 -13.03 7.22 10.44
CA ALA A 9 -13.81 8.01 9.49
C ALA A 9 -13.13 9.34 9.16
N ARG A 10 -12.66 10.06 10.19
CA ARG A 10 -11.96 11.34 10.00
C ARG A 10 -10.62 11.18 9.29
N ALA A 11 -9.88 10.12 9.61
CA ALA A 11 -8.63 9.82 8.92
C ALA A 11 -8.87 9.49 7.44
N ALA A 12 -9.92 8.75 7.11
CA ALA A 12 -10.27 8.41 5.74
C ALA A 12 -10.65 9.66 4.91
N GLU A 13 -11.44 10.57 5.47
CA GLU A 13 -11.76 11.86 4.84
C GLU A 13 -10.51 12.68 4.54
N LEU A 14 -9.63 12.83 5.55
CA LEU A 14 -8.40 13.61 5.41
C LEU A 14 -7.44 12.99 4.38
N ILE A 15 -7.33 11.66 4.35
CA ILE A 15 -6.54 10.95 3.33
C ILE A 15 -7.08 11.25 1.93
N ALA A 16 -8.40 11.16 1.74
CA ALA A 16 -9.02 11.44 0.44
C ALA A 16 -8.79 12.89 0.00
N GLU A 17 -8.90 13.85 0.94
CA GLU A 17 -8.64 15.27 0.70
C GLU A 17 -7.18 15.54 0.31
N LEU A 18 -6.22 14.98 1.05
CA LEU A 18 -4.80 15.26 0.87
C LEU A 18 -4.19 14.55 -0.34
N GLU A 19 -4.59 13.31 -0.63
CA GLU A 19 -3.99 12.54 -1.71
C GLU A 19 -4.60 12.85 -3.08
N GLY A 20 -5.88 13.24 -3.13
CA GLY A 20 -6.57 13.58 -4.38
C GLY A 20 -6.57 12.45 -5.42
N LEU A 21 -6.43 11.19 -4.99
CA LEU A 21 -6.33 10.03 -5.88
C LEU A 21 -7.10 8.82 -5.34
N ASP A 22 -7.48 7.92 -6.25
CA ASP A 22 -8.01 6.61 -5.89
C ASP A 22 -6.85 5.62 -5.64
N ARG A 23 -6.79 5.08 -4.42
CA ARG A 23 -5.83 4.04 -4.01
C ARG A 23 -6.13 2.68 -4.64
N GLY A 24 -7.30 2.50 -5.23
CA GLY A 24 -7.76 1.25 -5.82
C GLY A 24 -7.69 0.11 -4.79
N ARG A 25 -6.89 -0.92 -5.08
CA ARG A 25 -6.74 -2.08 -4.19
C ARG A 25 -5.69 -1.89 -3.10
N TYR A 26 -4.91 -0.81 -3.11
CA TYR A 26 -3.85 -0.61 -2.11
C TYR A 26 -4.42 -0.56 -0.69
N ALA A 27 -3.80 -1.32 0.21
CA ALA A 27 -4.24 -1.53 1.59
C ALA A 27 -5.66 -2.15 1.76
N GLY A 28 -6.28 -2.62 0.67
CA GLY A 28 -7.51 -3.41 0.72
C GLY A 28 -7.26 -4.88 1.08
N PRO A 29 -8.31 -5.64 1.42
CA PRO A 29 -8.20 -7.06 1.74
C PRO A 29 -7.91 -7.88 0.47
N VAL A 30 -6.98 -8.83 0.57
CA VAL A 30 -6.69 -9.85 -0.45
C VAL A 30 -6.65 -11.20 0.23
N GLY A 31 -7.36 -12.17 -0.31
CA GLY A 31 -7.56 -13.43 0.38
C GLY A 31 -8.49 -14.39 -0.33
N TRP A 32 -8.90 -15.42 0.39
CA TRP A 32 -9.81 -16.44 -0.08
C TRP A 32 -10.84 -16.79 0.99
N VAL A 33 -11.97 -17.34 0.55
CA VAL A 33 -12.96 -18.02 1.38
C VAL A 33 -13.39 -19.31 0.68
N ASP A 34 -13.64 -20.39 1.43
CA ASP A 34 -14.20 -21.63 0.89
C ASP A 34 -15.69 -21.81 1.23
N ALA A 35 -16.28 -22.87 0.67
CA ALA A 35 -17.68 -23.21 0.88
C ALA A 35 -18.01 -23.63 2.34
N ALA A 36 -17.00 -23.98 3.14
CA ALA A 36 -17.16 -24.29 4.56
C ALA A 36 -17.07 -23.02 5.44
N GLY A 37 -16.81 -21.85 4.84
CA GLY A 37 -16.67 -20.58 5.54
C GLY A 37 -15.28 -20.33 6.11
N ASN A 38 -14.28 -21.18 5.80
CA ASN A 38 -12.90 -20.87 6.14
C ASN A 38 -12.38 -19.78 5.21
N GLY A 39 -11.36 -19.05 5.65
CA GLY A 39 -10.68 -18.09 4.79
C GLY A 39 -9.50 -17.43 5.46
N GLN A 40 -8.71 -16.75 4.65
CA GLN A 40 -7.59 -15.95 5.12
C GLN A 40 -7.51 -14.68 4.28
N PHE A 41 -7.30 -13.55 4.95
CA PHE A 41 -7.09 -12.26 4.32
C PHE A 41 -5.79 -11.62 4.81
N ALA A 42 -5.12 -10.95 3.90
CA ALA A 42 -4.02 -10.04 4.15
C ALA A 42 -4.35 -8.65 3.59
N LEU A 43 -3.58 -7.64 3.97
CA LEU A 43 -3.65 -6.32 3.35
C LEU A 43 -2.77 -6.29 2.10
N ALA A 44 -3.28 -5.72 1.01
CA ALA A 44 -2.54 -5.46 -0.22
C ALA A 44 -1.50 -4.35 -0.03
N LEU A 45 -0.43 -4.70 0.66
CA LEU A 45 0.77 -3.88 0.85
C LEU A 45 1.93 -4.55 0.12
N ARG A 46 2.93 -3.77 -0.31
CA ARG A 46 4.08 -4.28 -1.09
C ARG A 46 3.60 -5.11 -2.30
N SER A 47 2.71 -4.47 -3.07
CA SER A 47 2.07 -5.05 -4.24
C SER A 47 2.00 -4.02 -5.36
N GLY A 48 1.79 -4.48 -6.59
CA GLY A 48 1.61 -3.61 -7.76
C GLY A 48 0.35 -3.97 -8.54
N GLN A 49 -0.33 -2.96 -9.08
CA GLN A 49 -1.42 -3.14 -10.02
C GLN A 49 -0.87 -3.05 -11.44
N ILE A 50 -0.90 -4.16 -12.16
CA ILE A 50 -0.52 -4.20 -13.57
C ILE A 50 -1.64 -3.53 -14.39
N ALA A 51 -1.28 -2.67 -15.32
CA ALA A 51 -2.21 -2.02 -16.23
C ALA A 51 -2.86 -3.04 -17.18
N PRO A 52 -4.05 -2.76 -17.73
CA PRO A 52 -4.74 -3.69 -18.63
C PRO A 52 -3.94 -4.12 -19.87
N ASP A 53 -3.00 -3.28 -20.32
CA ASP A 53 -2.11 -3.56 -21.45
C ASP A 53 -0.92 -4.47 -21.09
N GLY A 54 -0.70 -4.76 -19.80
CA GLY A 54 0.42 -5.56 -19.30
C GLY A 54 1.79 -4.84 -19.35
N CYS A 55 1.84 -3.58 -19.74
CA CYS A 55 3.09 -2.86 -20.04
C CYS A 55 3.55 -1.92 -18.93
N SER A 56 2.69 -1.65 -17.94
CA SER A 56 3.05 -0.81 -16.80
C SER A 56 2.49 -1.37 -15.49
N VAL A 57 3.13 -1.01 -14.38
CA VAL A 57 2.70 -1.37 -13.03
C VAL A 57 2.63 -0.13 -12.16
N ARG A 58 1.51 0.05 -11.46
CA ARG A 58 1.32 1.10 -10.47
C ARG A 58 1.62 0.54 -9.07
N LEU A 59 2.56 1.15 -8.37
CA LEU A 59 2.95 0.80 -7.00
C LEU A 59 2.44 1.86 -6.02
N PHE A 60 2.18 1.43 -4.79
CA PHE A 60 1.83 2.31 -3.67
C PHE A 60 2.67 1.99 -2.44
N ALA A 61 3.04 3.02 -1.70
CA ALA A 61 3.60 2.92 -0.35
C ALA A 61 3.12 4.12 0.46
N GLY A 62 2.98 3.93 1.77
CA GLY A 62 2.56 4.97 2.70
C GLY A 62 3.13 4.71 4.09
N GLY A 63 3.15 5.74 4.91
CA GLY A 63 3.60 5.74 6.31
C GLY A 63 2.49 6.22 7.24
N GLY A 64 2.63 5.91 8.53
CA GLY A 64 1.72 6.43 9.55
C GLY A 64 2.24 7.75 10.09
N ILE A 65 1.50 8.84 9.89
CA ILE A 65 1.90 10.16 10.38
C ILE A 65 1.40 10.38 11.81
N VAL A 66 2.31 10.74 12.70
CA VAL A 66 2.01 11.08 14.10
C VAL A 66 2.61 12.44 14.45
N ARG A 67 2.29 12.96 15.65
CA ARG A 67 2.76 14.29 16.09
C ARG A 67 4.28 14.47 16.05
N GLY A 68 5.03 13.39 16.27
CA GLY A 68 6.50 13.40 16.25
C GLY A 68 7.12 13.04 14.90
N SER A 69 6.32 12.83 13.85
CA SER A 69 6.82 12.48 12.53
C SER A 69 7.67 13.61 11.93
N VAL A 70 8.77 13.24 11.30
CA VAL A 70 9.65 14.16 10.57
C VAL A 70 9.43 13.92 9.07
N PRO A 71 9.02 14.94 8.27
CA PRO A 71 8.62 14.73 6.87
C PRO A 71 9.67 14.02 6.01
N THR A 72 10.95 14.31 6.22
CA THR A 72 12.06 13.67 5.48
C THR A 72 12.19 12.19 5.80
N ASP A 73 11.96 11.82 7.05
CA ASP A 73 12.10 10.44 7.53
C ASP A 73 10.93 9.60 7.02
N GLU A 74 9.73 10.15 7.01
CA GLU A 74 8.53 9.50 6.46
C GLU A 74 8.66 9.26 4.95
N LEU A 75 9.21 10.24 4.22
CA LEU A 75 9.51 10.08 2.80
C LEU A 75 10.57 8.98 2.58
N ALA A 76 11.64 8.98 3.38
CA ALA A 76 12.67 7.93 3.32
C ALA A 76 12.08 6.54 3.64
N GLU A 77 11.18 6.45 4.61
CA GLU A 77 10.45 5.22 4.94
C GLU A 77 9.63 4.72 3.74
N THR A 78 8.86 5.61 3.07
CA THR A 78 8.08 5.21 1.89
C THR A 78 8.97 4.71 0.75
N ALA A 79 10.15 5.32 0.54
CA ALA A 79 11.13 4.84 -0.44
C ALA A 79 11.64 3.43 -0.09
N GLN A 80 11.95 3.16 1.18
CA GLN A 80 12.34 1.82 1.63
C GLN A 80 11.21 0.79 1.44
N LYS A 81 9.96 1.21 1.62
CA LYS A 81 8.78 0.34 1.41
C LYS A 81 8.58 -0.03 -0.06
N PHE A 82 9.08 0.76 -1.01
CA PHE A 82 9.06 0.39 -2.43
C PHE A 82 10.14 -0.64 -2.81
N LEU A 83 11.24 -0.71 -2.05
CA LEU A 83 12.41 -1.52 -2.40
C LEU A 83 12.09 -2.99 -2.73
N PRO A 84 11.25 -3.72 -1.95
CA PRO A 84 10.92 -5.11 -2.29
C PRO A 84 10.25 -5.24 -3.67
N MET A 85 9.39 -4.29 -4.04
CA MET A 85 8.73 -4.30 -5.35
C MET A 85 9.71 -3.95 -6.46
N TYR A 86 10.61 -2.98 -6.25
CA TYR A 86 11.64 -2.67 -7.23
C TYR A 86 12.60 -3.84 -7.45
N GLN A 87 12.97 -4.56 -6.39
CA GLN A 87 13.80 -5.77 -6.50
C GLN A 87 13.09 -6.87 -7.30
N ALA A 88 11.80 -7.10 -7.04
CA ALA A 88 11.01 -8.11 -7.74
C ALA A 88 10.77 -7.79 -9.23
N LEU A 89 10.72 -6.50 -9.59
CA LEU A 89 10.49 -6.04 -10.97
C LEU A 89 11.79 -5.79 -11.74
N SER A 90 12.93 -5.73 -11.05
CA SER A 90 14.22 -5.49 -11.70
C SER A 90 14.68 -6.76 -12.43
N PRO A 91 15.16 -6.64 -13.68
CA PRO A 91 15.70 -7.76 -14.44
C PRO A 91 17.08 -8.23 -13.95
N VAL A 92 17.67 -7.58 -12.93
CA VAL A 92 18.98 -7.96 -12.38
C VAL A 92 18.80 -9.11 -11.38
N PRO A 93 19.45 -10.27 -11.59
CA PRO A 93 19.44 -11.37 -10.62
C PRO A 93 19.92 -10.84 -9.26
N GLN A 94 19.13 -11.07 -8.22
CA GLN A 94 19.59 -10.86 -6.85
C GLN A 94 20.65 -11.96 -6.57
N PRO A 95 21.77 -11.63 -5.90
CA PRO A 95 22.81 -12.62 -5.56
C PRO A 95 22.28 -13.77 -4.69
#